data_AF-A0A644T5M1-F1
#
_entry.id   AF-A0A644T5M1-F1
#
_cell.length_a   1.000
_cell.length_b   1.000
_cell.length_c   1.000
_cell.angle_alpha   90.00
_cell.angle_beta   90.00
_cell.angle_gamma   90.00
#
_symmetry.space_group_name_H-M   'P 1'
#
loop_
_entity.id
_entity.type
_entity.pdbx_description
1 polymer ?
#
loop_
_entity_poly.entity_id
_entity_poly.type
_entity_poly.pdbx_seq_one_letter_code
_entity_poly.pdbx_strand_id
1 'polypeptide(L)'
;MNIKDNLKIALLDQFEDNTLLDTCYITIHLLEGVVLSNLYYLTEDLETVTVYLDTGANHEIKLIPKNKILFIEPQYQRGKSEDIDMMIS
;
A
#
# COMPACT_ATOMS: atom_id res chain seq x y z
N MET A 1 6.19 12.79 14.34
CA MET A 1 6.42 11.97 13.14
C MET A 1 5.40 12.43 12.10
N ASN A 2 5.84 12.93 10.94
CA ASN A 2 4.95 13.58 9.97
C ASN A 2 4.38 12.51 9.02
N ILE A 3 3.06 12.30 9.06
CA ILE A 3 2.35 11.31 8.21
C ILE A 3 2.70 11.54 6.72
N LYS A 4 2.96 12.79 6.33
CA LYS A 4 3.37 13.16 4.98
C LYS A 4 4.69 12.51 4.55
N ASP A 5 5.65 12.38 5.46
CA ASP A 5 6.94 11.76 5.16
C ASP A 5 6.80 10.24 5.01
N ASN A 6 5.99 9.60 5.86
CA ASN A 6 5.71 8.16 5.75
C ASN A 6 4.91 7.82 4.49
N LEU A 7 3.89 8.63 4.16
CA LEU A 7 3.13 8.47 2.93
C LEU A 7 4.03 8.68 1.73
N LYS A 8 4.88 9.71 1.74
CA LYS A 8 5.84 9.95 0.65
C LYS A 8 6.81 8.79 0.45
N ILE A 9 7.32 8.17 1.52
CA ILE A 9 8.18 6.97 1.42
C ILE A 9 7.40 5.79 0.81
N ALA A 10 6.20 5.50 1.32
CA ALA A 10 5.37 4.42 0.79
C ALA A 10 4.99 4.64 -0.70
N LEU A 11 4.80 5.91 -1.09
CA LEU A 11 4.50 6.29 -2.47
C LEU A 11 5.74 6.28 -3.38
N LEU A 12 6.89 6.79 -2.91
CA LEU A 12 8.13 6.71 -3.68
C LEU A 12 8.45 5.26 -4.02
N ASP A 13 8.28 4.34 -3.07
CA ASP A 13 8.49 2.92 -3.31
C ASP A 13 7.42 2.27 -4.24
N GLN A 14 6.24 2.87 -4.37
CA GLN A 14 5.21 2.43 -5.32
C GLN A 14 5.50 2.89 -6.76
N PHE A 15 6.18 4.03 -6.94
CA PHE A 15 6.43 4.64 -8.25
C PHE A 15 7.87 4.49 -8.75
N GLU A 16 8.87 4.32 -7.87
CA GLU A 16 10.25 4.00 -8.24
C GLU A 16 10.39 2.49 -8.53
N ASP A 17 10.03 2.12 -9.75
CA ASP A 17 10.73 1.22 -10.68
C ASP A 17 11.72 0.18 -10.12
N ASN A 18 11.34 -0.57 -9.06
CA ASN A 18 12.00 -1.82 -8.72
C ASN A 18 11.24 -2.95 -9.41
N THR A 19 11.80 -3.32 -10.55
CA THR A 19 11.47 -4.38 -11.52
C THR A 19 11.31 -5.81 -10.95
N LEU A 20 10.95 -5.96 -9.68
CA LEU A 20 10.72 -7.22 -8.97
C LEU A 20 9.45 -7.24 -8.09
N LEU A 21 8.69 -6.13 -8.03
CA LEU A 21 7.48 -6.01 -7.20
C LEU A 21 6.32 -5.57 -8.08
N ASP A 22 5.60 -6.54 -8.64
CA ASP A 22 4.48 -6.31 -9.57
C ASP A 22 3.30 -5.57 -8.93
N THR A 23 3.21 -5.51 -7.59
CA THR A 23 2.15 -4.76 -6.90
C THR A 23 2.61 -4.31 -5.51
N CYS A 24 2.65 -2.99 -5.29
CA CYS A 24 2.86 -2.38 -3.99
C CYS A 24 1.49 -1.98 -3.40
N TYR A 25 1.07 -2.69 -2.35
CA TYR A 25 -0.08 -2.33 -1.55
C TYR A 25 0.38 -1.48 -0.36
N ILE A 26 -0.55 -0.80 0.31
CA ILE A 26 -0.30 -0.15 1.58
C ILE A 26 -1.22 -0.75 2.66
N THR A 27 -0.72 -0.74 3.89
CA THR A 27 -1.50 -0.99 5.10
C THR A 27 -1.54 0.28 5.92
N ILE A 28 -2.75 0.65 6.36
CA ILE A 28 -3.00 1.84 7.17
C ILE A 28 -3.45 1.39 8.55
N HIS A 29 -2.69 1.79 9.57
CA HIS A 29 -3.01 1.58 10.97
C HIS A 29 -3.74 2.82 11.47
N LEU A 30 -4.98 2.64 11.91
CA LEU A 30 -5.85 3.71 12.39
C LEU A 30 -5.85 3.80 13.92
N LEU A 31 -6.34 4.92 14.44
CA LEU A 31 -6.75 5.05 15.83
C LEU A 31 -7.73 3.92 16.19
N GLU A 32 -7.76 3.55 17.48
CA GLU A 32 -8.63 2.49 18.02
C GLU A 32 -8.23 1.05 17.60
N GLY A 33 -7.05 0.88 17.01
CA GLY A 33 -6.49 -0.44 16.70
C GLY A 33 -7.04 -1.08 15.43
N VAL A 34 -7.75 -0.32 14.59
CA VAL A 34 -8.24 -0.80 13.30
C VAL A 34 -7.12 -0.79 12.27
N VAL A 35 -6.97 -1.88 11.53
CA VAL A 35 -5.95 -2.03 10.48
C VAL A 35 -6.64 -2.29 9.13
N LEU A 36 -6.29 -1.50 8.12
CA LEU A 36 -6.77 -1.66 6.75
C LEU A 36 -5.60 -2.07 5.85
N SER A 37 -5.67 -3.25 5.24
CA SER A 37 -4.63 -3.82 4.37
C SER A 37 -5.09 -3.92 2.90
N ASN A 38 -4.18 -4.28 1.99
CA ASN A 38 -4.46 -4.41 0.56
C ASN A 38 -5.05 -3.15 -0.08
N LEU A 39 -4.53 -1.99 0.33
CA LEU A 39 -4.96 -0.70 -0.18
C LEU A 39 -4.03 -0.26 -1.30
N TYR A 40 -4.57 0.34 -2.35
CA TYR A 40 -3.82 1.11 -3.31
C TYR A 40 -4.02 2.59 -3.01
N TYR A 41 -2.94 3.35 -2.95
CA TYR A 41 -3.07 4.80 -2.87
C TYR A 41 -3.59 5.36 -4.20
N LEU A 42 -4.54 6.29 -4.13
CA LEU A 42 -5.00 7.04 -5.30
C LEU A 42 -4.58 8.51 -5.24
N THR A 43 -4.99 9.22 -4.17
CA THR A 43 -4.71 10.64 -4.01
C THR A 43 -4.89 11.06 -2.55
N GLU A 44 -4.48 12.28 -2.20
CA GLU A 44 -4.76 12.90 -0.91
C GLU A 44 -5.20 14.35 -1.07
N ASP A 45 -5.97 14.84 -0.11
CA ASP A 45 -6.22 16.27 0.09
C ASP A 45 -5.64 16.72 1.44
N LEU A 46 -6.03 17.88 1.95
CA LEU A 46 -5.51 18.41 3.20
C LEU A 46 -5.86 17.52 4.41
N GLU A 47 -7.03 16.89 4.40
CA GLU A 47 -7.64 16.23 5.57
C GLU A 47 -7.78 14.71 5.40
N THR A 48 -7.78 14.20 4.17
CA THR A 48 -8.09 12.81 3.85
C THR A 48 -7.09 12.19 2.88
N VAL A 49 -6.99 10.87 2.95
CA VAL A 49 -6.29 10.01 1.98
C VAL A 49 -7.34 9.17 1.27
N THR A 50 -7.34 9.20 -0.05
CA THR A 50 -8.20 8.37 -0.89
C THR A 50 -7.43 7.13 -1.32
N VAL A 51 -7.98 5.97 -0.99
CA VAL A 51 -7.40 4.67 -1.29
C VAL A 51 -8.43 3.80 -2.02
N TYR A 52 -7.95 2.88 -2.84
CA TYR A 52 -8.75 1.79 -3.40
C TYR A 52 -8.47 0.53 -2.60
N LEU A 53 -9.49 -0.02 -1.97
CA LEU A 53 -9.41 -1.27 -1.23
C LEU A 53 -9.75 -2.42 -2.16
N ASP A 54 -8.78 -3.33 -2.33
CA ASP A 54 -8.93 -4.56 -3.09
C ASP A 54 -8.98 -5.74 -2.12
N THR A 55 -10.15 -6.38 -2.05
CA THR A 55 -10.35 -7.62 -1.26
C THR A 55 -10.53 -8.84 -2.17
N GLY A 56 -10.26 -8.72 -3.47
CA GLY A 56 -10.52 -9.72 -4.50
C GLY A 56 -12.01 -9.87 -4.86
N ALA A 57 -12.90 -9.93 -3.87
CA ALA A 57 -14.34 -10.03 -4.07
C ALA A 57 -15.03 -8.66 -4.14
N ASN A 58 -14.53 -7.68 -3.37
CA ASN A 58 -15.04 -6.31 -3.36
C ASN A 58 -13.93 -5.33 -3.67
N HIS A 59 -14.28 -4.36 -4.50
CA HIS A 59 -13.43 -3.27 -4.93
C HIS A 59 -14.13 -1.98 -4.54
N GLU A 60 -13.59 -1.24 -3.57
CA GLU A 60 -14.22 -0.02 -3.07
C GLU A 60 -13.22 1.12 -2.91
N ILE A 61 -13.65 2.35 -3.19
CA ILE A 61 -12.88 3.55 -2.89
C ILE A 61 -13.19 3.98 -1.46
N LYS A 62 -12.17 4.15 -0.63
CA LYS A 62 -12.29 4.69 0.73
C LYS A 62 -11.59 6.02 0.88
N LEU A 63 -12.25 6.91 1.60
CA LEU A 63 -11.65 8.13 2.12
C LEU A 63 -11.34 7.91 3.59
N ILE A 64 -10.06 8.06 3.95
CA ILE A 64 -9.56 7.86 5.30
C ILE A 64 -9.11 9.22 5.85
N PRO A 65 -9.74 9.74 6.91
CA PRO A 65 -9.31 10.96 7.56
C PRO A 65 -7.89 10.82 8.14
N LYS A 66 -6.98 11.75 7.80
CA LYS A 66 -5.58 11.74 8.24
C LYS A 66 -5.44 11.82 9.76
N ASN A 67 -6.35 12.51 10.44
CA ASN A 67 -6.39 12.57 11.90
C ASN A 67 -6.69 11.23 12.57
N LYS A 68 -7.18 10.24 11.81
CA LYS A 68 -7.37 8.86 12.29
C LYS A 68 -6.21 7.94 11.95
N ILE A 69 -5.22 8.37 11.18
CA ILE A 69 -4.09 7.54 10.76
C ILE A 69 -2.97 7.65 11.80
N LEU A 70 -2.53 6.51 12.35
CA LEU A 70 -1.35 6.43 13.20
C LEU A 70 -0.07 6.36 12.36
N PHE A 71 -0.02 5.41 11.43
CA PHE A 71 1.07 5.24 10.48
C PHE A 71 0.62 4.37 9.29
N ILE A 72 1.46 4.35 8.25
CA ILE A 72 1.22 3.66 6.98
C ILE A 72 2.46 2.82 6.70
N GLU A 73 2.25 1.56 6.31
CA GLU A 73 3.29 0.62 5.95
C GLU A 73 3.10 0.16 4.50
N PRO A 74 4.14 0.23 3.66
CA PRO A 74 4.10 -0.43 2.36
C PRO A 74 4.10 -1.96 2.54
N GLN A 75 3.31 -2.64 1.71
CA GLN A 75 3.24 -4.09 1.59
C GLN A 75 3.67 -4.48 0.18
N TYR A 76 4.85 -5.07 0.10
CA TYR A 76 5.40 -5.55 -1.16
C TYR A 76 4.97 -6.99 -1.38
N GLN A 77 4.11 -7.24 -2.37
CA GLN A 77 3.97 -8.59 -2.89
C GLN A 77 5.07 -8.81 -3.91
N ARG A 78 5.96 -9.78 -3.62
CA ARG A 78 6.75 -10.37 -4.71
C ARG A 78 5.76 -10.95 -5.69
N GLY A 79 5.78 -10.47 -6.93
CA GLY A 79 5.18 -11.19 -8.04
C GLY A 79 5.69 -12.62 -7.95
N LYS A 80 4.81 -13.61 -8.19
CA LYS A 80 5.22 -15.02 -8.21
C LYS A 80 6.50 -15.08 -9.04
N SER A 81 7.64 -15.35 -8.43
CA SER A 81 8.72 -15.91 -9.21
C SER A 81 8.09 -17.18 -9.72
N GLU A 82 7.80 -17.25 -11.02
CA GLU A 82 7.83 -18.55 -11.65
C GLU A 82 9.15 -19.14 -11.17
N ASP A 83 9.06 -20.21 -10.38
CA ASP A 83 10.21 -21.02 -10.06
C ASP A 83 10.77 -21.38 -11.44
N ILE A 84 11.76 -20.60 -11.89
CA ILE A 84 12.60 -21.00 -12.99
C ILE A 84 13.33 -22.18 -12.36
N ASP A 85 12.75 -23.34 -12.58
CA ASP A 85 13.33 -24.65 -12.39
C ASP A 85 14.59 -24.62 -13.26
N MET A 86 15.67 -24.04 -12.72
CA MET A 86 17.01 -24.15 -13.25
C MET A 86 17.38 -25.62 -13.03
N MET A 87 16.88 -26.47 -13.92
CA MET A 87 17.46 -27.77 -14.21
C MET A 87 18.88 -27.50 -14.70
N ILE A 88 19.82 -27.49 -13.76
CA ILE A 88 21.23 -27.68 -14.08
C ILE A 88 21.33 -29.13 -14.56
N SER A 89 21.31 -29.33 -15.89
CA SER A 89 21.78 -30.56 -16.54
C SER A 89 23.29 -30.50 -16.74
#